data_AF-A0A2V8PMC8-F1
#
_entry.id   AF-A0A2V8PMC8-F1
#
_cell.length_a   1.000
_cell.length_b   1.000
_cell.length_c   1.000
_cell.angle_alpha   90.00
_cell.angle_beta   90.00
_cell.angle_gamma   90.00
#
_symmetry.space_group_name_H-M   'P 1'
#
loop_
_entity.id
_entity.type
_entity.pdbx_description
1 polymer ?
#
loop_
_entity_poly.entity_id
_entity_poly.type
_entity_poly.pdbx_seq_one_letter_code
_entity_poly.pdbx_strand_id
1 'polypeptide(L)'
;MENVLTETNAQTQTGIERRLIWPALLGLLVFSIAFVAIPVFLIQPFRPQTQRALEISYLLRSWSPLATAIMLLATFALVIWQWRQARRWWRKTLLVILLSLSIVPAWFARQNHFEWMFNPLHNSAYVKVADAA
;
A
#
# COMPACT_ATOMS: atom_id res chain seq x y z
N MET A 1 -28.26 37.96 10.89
CA MET A 1 -28.35 37.04 9.74
C MET A 1 -27.08 36.25 9.48
N GLU A 2 -25.91 36.65 10.00
CA GLU A 2 -24.63 35.92 9.82
C GLU A 2 -24.59 34.53 10.47
N ASN A 3 -25.14 34.34 11.67
CA ASN A 3 -25.07 33.04 12.38
C ASN A 3 -25.73 31.87 11.62
N VAL A 4 -26.76 32.13 10.80
CA VAL A 4 -27.44 31.06 10.04
C VAL A 4 -26.57 30.54 8.90
N LEU A 5 -25.73 31.40 8.31
CA LEU A 5 -24.80 31.04 7.23
C LEU A 5 -23.56 30.29 7.77
N THR A 6 -23.15 30.57 9.01
CA THR A 6 -22.02 29.88 9.65
C THR A 6 -22.38 28.44 10.05
N GLU A 7 -23.59 28.23 10.60
CA GLU A 7 -24.05 26.91 11.03
C GLU A 7 -24.31 25.95 9.86
N THR A 8 -24.88 26.45 8.75
CA THR A 8 -25.11 25.63 7.55
C THR A 8 -23.81 25.18 6.89
N ASN A 9 -22.77 26.04 6.87
CA ASN A 9 -21.45 25.67 6.35
C ASN A 9 -20.78 24.58 7.20
N ALA A 10 -20.80 24.70 8.53
CA ALA A 10 -20.21 23.70 9.42
C ALA A 10 -20.90 22.33 9.32
N GLN A 11 -22.24 22.30 9.24
CA GLN A 11 -22.98 21.04 9.07
C GLN A 11 -22.73 20.38 7.72
N THR A 12 -22.61 21.19 6.65
CA THR A 12 -22.33 20.67 5.30
C THR A 12 -20.90 20.13 5.19
N GLN A 13 -19.92 20.81 5.80
CA GLN A 13 -18.52 20.38 5.83
C GLN A 13 -18.35 19.02 6.54
N THR A 14 -18.93 18.84 7.73
CA THR A 14 -18.84 17.56 8.46
C THR A 14 -19.46 16.38 7.69
N GLY A 15 -20.52 16.64 6.91
CA GLY A 15 -21.15 15.63 6.06
C GLY A 15 -20.28 15.20 4.88
N ILE A 16 -19.61 16.15 4.22
CA ILE A 16 -18.70 15.89 3.10
C ILE A 16 -17.44 15.17 3.57
N GLU A 17 -16.79 15.66 4.64
CA GLU A 17 -15.61 15.02 5.23
C GLU A 17 -15.87 13.55 5.57
N ARG A 18 -17.04 13.27 6.17
CA ARG A 18 -17.42 11.90 6.55
C ARG A 18 -17.70 10.99 5.36
N ARG A 19 -18.12 11.53 4.22
CA ARG A 19 -18.30 10.76 2.98
C ARG A 19 -16.97 10.48 2.28
N LEU A 20 -15.98 11.37 2.43
CA LEU A 20 -14.66 11.25 1.80
C LEU A 20 -13.75 10.22 2.47
N ILE A 21 -14.05 9.79 3.72
CA ILE A 21 -13.21 8.81 4.43
C ILE A 21 -13.13 7.47 3.71
N TRP A 22 -14.25 6.96 3.19
CA TRP A 22 -14.27 5.68 2.47
C TRP A 22 -13.44 5.69 1.18
N PRO A 23 -13.63 6.66 0.25
CA PRO A 23 -12.76 6.75 -0.91
C PRO A 23 -11.31 7.07 -0.52
N ALA A 24 -11.05 7.80 0.58
CA ALA A 24 -9.69 8.01 1.06
C ALA A 24 -9.03 6.71 1.52
N LEU A 25 -9.70 5.89 2.34
CA LEU A 25 -9.20 4.58 2.77
C LEU A 25 -8.95 3.64 1.58
N LEU A 26 -9.89 3.61 0.63
CA LEU A 26 -9.75 2.80 -0.58
C LEU A 26 -8.62 3.31 -1.47
N GLY A 27 -8.50 4.62 -1.63
CA GLY A 27 -7.42 5.27 -2.35
C GLY A 27 -6.06 4.93 -1.73
N LEU A 28 -5.90 5.08 -0.42
CA LEU A 28 -4.68 4.72 0.30
C LEU A 28 -4.29 3.25 0.06
N LEU A 29 -5.26 2.33 0.13
CA LEU A 29 -5.02 0.92 -0.17
C LEU A 29 -4.55 0.73 -1.62
N VAL A 30 -5.29 1.26 -2.60
CA VAL A 30 -4.96 1.11 -4.03
C VAL A 30 -3.59 1.71 -4.35
N PHE A 31 -3.29 2.91 -3.85
CA PHE A 31 -1.99 3.55 -4.04
C PHE A 31 -0.86 2.74 -3.39
N SER A 32 -1.06 2.22 -2.17
CA SER A 32 -0.04 1.40 -1.50
C SER A 32 0.26 0.11 -2.27
N ILE A 33 -0.77 -0.52 -2.87
CA ILE A 33 -0.60 -1.68 -3.74
C ILE A 33 0.15 -1.28 -5.01
N ALA A 34 -0.21 -0.15 -5.63
CA ALA A 34 0.44 0.32 -6.87
C ALA A 34 1.94 0.57 -6.69
N PHE A 35 2.35 1.15 -5.55
CA PHE A 35 3.77 1.37 -5.22
C PHE A 35 4.62 0.11 -5.33
N VAL A 36 4.03 -1.03 -4.95
CA VAL A 36 4.71 -2.32 -4.89
C VAL A 36 4.50 -3.15 -6.16
N ALA A 37 3.29 -3.14 -6.71
CA ALA A 37 2.92 -3.92 -7.88
C ALA A 37 3.59 -3.40 -9.16
N ILE A 38 3.70 -2.08 -9.33
CA ILE A 38 4.29 -1.50 -10.55
C ILE A 38 5.73 -1.97 -10.77
N PRO A 39 6.66 -1.88 -9.79
CA PRO A 39 8.01 -2.42 -9.94
C PRO A 39 8.05 -3.92 -10.25
N VAL A 40 7.15 -4.72 -9.66
CA VAL A 40 7.07 -6.17 -9.91
C VAL A 40 6.70 -6.48 -11.36
N PHE A 41 5.76 -5.73 -11.95
CA PHE A 41 5.34 -5.93 -13.34
C PHE A 41 6.32 -5.33 -14.36
N LEU A 42 7.01 -4.24 -14.01
CA LEU A 42 7.98 -3.61 -14.90
C LEU A 42 9.32 -4.34 -14.92
N ILE A 43 9.79 -4.86 -13.77
CA ILE A 43 11.05 -5.61 -13.69
C ILE A 43 10.78 -7.12 -13.75
N GLN A 44 10.35 -7.59 -14.92
CA GLN A 44 10.17 -9.02 -15.18
C GLN A 44 11.43 -9.67 -15.75
N PRO A 45 11.72 -10.94 -15.41
CA PRO A 45 12.87 -11.63 -15.95
C PRO A 45 12.59 -11.97 -17.42
N PHE A 46 13.63 -11.94 -18.25
CA PHE A 46 13.57 -12.37 -19.65
C PHE A 46 12.61 -11.57 -20.55
N ARG A 47 12.15 -10.39 -20.13
CA ARG A 47 11.44 -9.44 -20.99
C ARG A 47 12.29 -8.22 -21.31
N PRO A 48 12.20 -7.68 -22.55
CA PRO A 48 12.86 -6.43 -22.87
C PRO A 48 12.26 -5.29 -22.03
N GLN A 49 13.13 -4.57 -21.33
CA GLN A 49 12.76 -3.44 -20.48
C GLN A 49 13.30 -2.16 -21.12
N THR A 50 12.48 -1.10 -21.14
CA THR A 50 12.92 0.21 -21.60
C THR A 50 13.64 0.95 -20.48
N GLN A 51 14.52 1.89 -20.84
CA GLN A 51 15.21 2.74 -19.86
C GLN A 51 14.22 3.43 -18.90
N ARG A 52 13.14 4.00 -19.44
CA ARG A 52 12.10 4.67 -18.63
C ARG A 52 11.38 3.72 -17.68
N ALA A 53 11.10 2.48 -18.10
CA ALA A 53 10.49 1.49 -17.22
C ALA A 53 11.39 1.16 -16.03
N LEU A 54 12.69 1.03 -16.26
CA LEU A 54 13.68 0.80 -15.20
C LEU A 54 13.77 1.98 -14.24
N GLU A 55 13.88 3.21 -14.74
CA GLU A 55 13.94 4.42 -13.91
C GLU A 55 12.73 4.54 -12.98
N ILE A 56 11.52 4.38 -13.52
CA ILE A 56 10.27 4.40 -12.76
C ILE A 56 10.29 3.29 -11.70
N SER A 57 10.70 2.08 -12.09
CA SER A 57 10.69 0.93 -11.17
C SER A 57 11.65 1.11 -9.99
N TYR A 58 12.87 1.59 -10.24
CA TYR A 58 13.84 1.85 -9.19
C TYR A 58 13.43 3.02 -8.29
N LEU A 59 12.82 4.06 -8.86
CA LEU A 59 12.27 5.18 -8.09
C LEU A 59 11.15 4.69 -7.17
N LEU A 60 10.16 3.97 -7.70
CA LEU A 60 9.08 3.44 -6.87
C LEU A 60 9.63 2.48 -5.82
N ARG A 61 10.59 1.61 -6.18
CA ARG A 61 11.16 0.64 -5.26
C ARG A 61 11.91 1.28 -4.09
N SER A 62 12.68 2.35 -4.32
CA SER A 62 13.40 3.05 -3.25
C SER A 62 12.48 3.78 -2.28
N TRP A 63 11.37 4.34 -2.80
CA TRP A 63 10.39 5.05 -1.98
C TRP A 63 9.33 4.16 -1.35
N SER A 64 9.07 2.97 -1.91
CA SER A 64 8.01 2.06 -1.47
C SER A 64 8.00 1.77 0.02
N PRO A 65 9.13 1.46 0.71
CA PRO A 65 9.12 1.18 2.14
C PRO A 65 8.58 2.35 2.97
N LEU A 66 8.98 3.57 2.63
CA LEU A 66 8.56 4.77 3.34
C LEU A 66 7.11 5.14 2.98
N ALA A 67 6.78 5.16 1.69
CA ALA A 67 5.47 5.55 1.19
C ALA A 67 4.36 4.62 1.71
N THR A 68 4.57 3.30 1.64
CA THR A 68 3.60 2.31 2.13
C THR A 68 3.46 2.35 3.65
N ALA A 69 4.53 2.64 4.40
CA ALA A 69 4.47 2.83 5.85
C ALA A 69 3.65 4.08 6.22
N ILE A 70 3.87 5.22 5.53
CA ILE A 70 3.08 6.44 5.74
C ILE A 70 1.60 6.19 5.42
N MET A 71 1.29 5.52 4.30
CA MET A 71 -0.08 5.18 3.93
C MET A 71 -0.74 4.23 4.93
N LEU A 72 0.00 3.26 5.47
CA LEU A 72 -0.50 2.36 6.52
C LEU A 72 -0.80 3.14 7.81
N LEU A 73 0.07 4.05 8.23
CA LEU A 73 -0.16 4.91 9.41
C LEU A 73 -1.37 5.82 9.20
N ALA A 74 -1.51 6.42 8.02
CA ALA A 74 -2.68 7.23 7.65
C ALA A 74 -3.97 6.39 7.68
N THR A 75 -3.93 5.17 7.12
CA THR A 75 -5.05 4.22 7.16
C THR A 75 -5.41 3.88 8.61
N PHE A 76 -4.44 3.58 9.45
CA PHE A 76 -4.63 3.27 10.86
C PHE A 76 -5.27 4.44 11.63
N ALA A 77 -4.78 5.67 11.41
CA ALA A 77 -5.34 6.87 12.02
C ALA A 77 -6.81 7.10 11.60
N LEU A 78 -7.12 6.97 10.31
CA LEU A 78 -8.48 7.08 9.79
C LEU A 78 -9.40 5.98 10.34
N VAL A 79 -8.91 4.75 10.48
CA VAL A 79 -9.65 3.64 11.09
C VAL A 79 -9.99 3.94 12.54
N ILE A 80 -9.03 4.38 13.36
CA ILE A 80 -9.28 4.76 14.76
C ILE A 80 -10.32 5.88 14.85
N TRP A 81 -10.17 6.92 14.03
CA TRP A 81 -11.09 8.04 14.00
C TRP A 81 -12.51 7.60 13.61
N GLN A 82 -12.64 6.76 12.59
CA GLN A 82 -13.91 6.26 12.09
C GLN A 82 -14.54 5.20 13.02
N TRP A 83 -13.74 4.50 13.82
CA TRP A 83 -14.18 3.41 14.72
C TRP A 83 -15.25 3.87 15.71
N ARG A 84 -15.07 5.05 16.33
CA ARG A 84 -16.03 5.62 17.30
C ARG A 84 -17.33 6.07 16.64
N GLN A 85 -17.26 6.47 15.38
CA GLN A 85 -18.41 6.93 14.61
C GLN A 85 -19.19 5.79 13.92
N ALA A 86 -18.61 4.60 13.85
CA ALA A 86 -19.22 3.42 13.24
C ALA A 86 -20.19 2.74 14.21
N ARG A 87 -21.50 3.08 14.10
CA ARG A 87 -22.56 2.42 14.89
C ARG A 87 -22.87 0.98 14.43
N ARG A 88 -22.68 0.67 13.14
CA ARG A 88 -23.00 -0.65 12.57
C ARG A 88 -21.79 -1.57 12.61
N TRP A 89 -21.99 -2.81 13.07
CA TRP A 89 -20.92 -3.83 13.18
C TRP A 89 -20.22 -4.11 11.85
N TRP A 90 -20.95 -4.24 10.74
CA TRP A 90 -20.36 -4.49 9.43
C TRP A 90 -19.38 -3.38 8.98
N ARG A 91 -19.61 -2.13 9.38
CA ARG A 91 -18.67 -1.03 9.07
C ARG A 91 -17.35 -1.23 9.80
N LYS A 92 -17.39 -1.68 11.05
CA LYS A 92 -16.19 -2.01 11.82
C LYS A 92 -15.45 -3.18 11.16
N THR A 93 -16.17 -4.21 10.73
CA THR A 93 -15.59 -5.33 9.97
C THR A 93 -14.88 -4.84 8.72
N LEU A 94 -15.50 -3.97 7.91
CA LEU A 94 -14.85 -3.41 6.73
C LEU A 94 -13.60 -2.57 7.05
N LEU A 95 -13.61 -1.78 8.13
CA LEU A 95 -12.43 -1.03 8.55
C LEU A 95 -11.27 -1.97 8.92
N VAL A 96 -11.56 -3.07 9.63
CA VAL A 96 -10.56 -4.09 9.97
C VAL A 96 -10.02 -4.77 8.73
N ILE A 97 -10.89 -5.12 7.77
CA ILE A 97 -10.47 -5.72 6.50
C ILE A 97 -9.55 -4.77 5.73
N LEU A 98 -9.93 -3.51 5.57
CA LEU A 98 -9.11 -2.51 4.86
C LEU A 98 -7.76 -2.31 5.56
N LEU A 99 -7.75 -2.18 6.88
CA LEU A 99 -6.51 -2.06 7.65
C LEU A 99 -5.61 -3.28 7.45
N SER A 100 -6.18 -4.48 7.54
CA SER A 100 -5.44 -5.74 7.38
C SER A 100 -4.85 -5.87 5.99
N LEU A 101 -5.61 -5.52 4.95
CA LEU A 101 -5.14 -5.51 3.57
C LEU A 101 -4.01 -4.49 3.35
N SER A 102 -4.07 -3.32 3.99
CA SER A 102 -3.01 -2.30 3.90
C SER A 102 -1.68 -2.73 4.53
N ILE A 103 -1.67 -3.74 5.41
CA ILE A 103 -0.41 -4.29 5.98
C ILE A 103 0.40 -5.04 4.91
N VAL A 104 -0.27 -5.72 3.98
CA VAL A 104 0.38 -6.55 2.95
C VAL A 104 1.39 -5.77 2.10
N PRO A 105 1.06 -4.64 1.46
CA PRO A 105 2.03 -3.88 0.67
C PRO A 105 3.13 -3.28 1.54
N ALA A 106 2.84 -2.85 2.77
CA ALA A 106 3.85 -2.32 3.68
C ALA A 106 4.86 -3.39 4.14
N TRP A 107 4.42 -4.64 4.31
CA TRP A 107 5.32 -5.75 4.56
C TRP A 107 6.12 -6.11 3.29
N PHE A 108 5.44 -6.24 2.16
CA PHE A 108 6.06 -6.64 0.89
C PHE A 108 7.10 -5.63 0.39
N ALA A 109 6.89 -4.33 0.58
CA ALA A 109 7.83 -3.28 0.18
C ALA A 109 9.23 -3.45 0.81
N ARG A 110 9.33 -4.18 1.93
CA ARG A 110 10.59 -4.50 2.61
C ARG A 110 11.20 -5.84 2.19
N GLN A 111 10.46 -6.66 1.45
CA GLN A 111 10.93 -7.94 0.95
C GLN A 111 11.65 -7.74 -0.39
N ASN A 112 12.71 -8.52 -0.61
CA ASN A 112 13.36 -8.56 -1.91
C ASN A 112 12.67 -9.60 -2.81
N HIS A 113 11.53 -9.24 -3.40
CA HIS A 113 10.75 -10.16 -4.26
C HIS A 113 11.55 -10.76 -5.43
N PHE A 114 12.61 -10.09 -5.87
CA PHE A 114 13.49 -10.60 -6.93
C PHE A 114 14.15 -11.91 -6.53
N GLU A 115 14.43 -12.14 -5.24
CA GLU A 115 14.96 -13.42 -4.77
C GLU A 115 13.98 -14.56 -4.99
N TRP A 116 12.67 -14.30 -4.93
CA TRP A 116 11.66 -15.32 -5.24
C TRP A 116 11.54 -15.58 -6.75
N MET A 117 11.78 -14.54 -7.54
CA MET A 117 11.76 -14.63 -9.00
C MET A 117 12.95 -15.42 -9.55
N PHE A 118 14.07 -15.40 -8.84
CA PHE A 118 15.25 -16.22 -9.10
C PHE A 118 15.37 -17.31 -8.03
N ASN A 119 14.51 -18.33 -8.14
CA ASN A 119 14.43 -19.48 -7.24
C ASN A 119 15.80 -19.82 -6.60
N PRO A 120 16.02 -19.50 -5.31
CA PRO A 120 17.34 -19.68 -4.72
C PRO A 120 17.70 -21.16 -4.79
N LEU A 121 18.92 -21.46 -5.27
CA LEU A 121 19.42 -22.83 -5.32
C LEU A 121 19.27 -23.44 -3.92
N HIS A 122 18.56 -24.56 -3.82
CA HIS A 122 18.23 -25.18 -2.53
C HIS A 122 19.47 -25.54 -1.70
N ASN A 123 20.64 -25.67 -2.34
CA ASN A 123 21.94 -25.86 -1.71
C ASN A 123 22.99 -24.95 -2.37
N SER A 124 23.05 -23.67 -2.00
CA SER A 124 24.20 -22.83 -2.32
C SER A 124 25.36 -23.16 -1.38
N ALA A 125 26.21 -24.12 -1.78
CA ALA A 125 27.42 -24.51 -1.06
C ALA A 125 28.64 -24.50 -2.00
N TYR A 126 29.83 -24.18 -1.44
CA TYR A 126 31.08 -24.39 -2.17
C TYR A 126 31.36 -25.88 -2.28
N VAL A 127 31.30 -26.40 -3.49
CA VAL A 127 31.70 -27.77 -3.83
C VAL A 127 33.04 -27.75 -4.56
N LYS A 128 33.81 -28.83 -4.47
CA LYS A 128 35.01 -28.97 -5.31
C LYS A 128 34.57 -29.00 -6.77
N VAL A 129 35.43 -28.55 -7.67
CA VAL A 129 35.14 -28.54 -9.13
C VAL A 129 34.71 -29.92 -9.64
N ALA A 130 35.25 -30.99 -9.07
CA ALA A 130 34.88 -32.37 -9.41
C ALA A 130 33.43 -32.74 -9.04
N ASP A 131 32.83 -32.04 -8.08
CA ASP A 131 31.52 -32.36 -7.48
C ASP A 131 30.41 -31.38 -7.95
N ALA A 132 30.71 -30.46 -8.89
CA ALA A 132 29.82 -29.38 -9.32
C ALA A 132 28.87 -29.73 -10.49
N ALA A 133 28.55 -31.02 -10.68
CA ALA A 133 27.76 -31.52 -11.81
C ALA A 133 26.23 -31.39 -11.60
#